data_AF-A0A936THP9-F1
#
_entry.id   AF-A0A936THP9-F1
#
_cell.length_a   1.000
_cell.length_b   1.000
_cell.length_c   1.000
_cell.angle_alpha   90.00
_cell.angle_beta   90.00
_cell.angle_gamma   90.00
#
_symmetry.space_group_name_H-M   'P 1'
#
loop_
_entity.id
_entity.type
_entity.pdbx_description
1 polymer ?
#
loop_
_entity_poly.entity_id
_entity_poly.type
_entity_poly.pdbx_seq_one_letter_code
_entity_poly.pdbx_strand_id
1 'polypeptide(L)'
;MRTLRLQYPLTLLCRVLNVSRIGYYPWCTRRPSKRARENPWLEVAIQAAYVRTRQTYGPERLQAELRADGFPAGIDRIKRLRKKLGLRCTQVRRFATTTDSTHALPVGETCWLRPYHQATE
;
A
#
# COMPACT_ATOMS: atom_id res chain seq x y z
N MET A 1 -22.68 -12.68 17.33
CA MET A 1 -23.83 -12.31 18.21
C MET A 1 -24.77 -11.26 17.60
N ARG A 2 -24.32 -10.14 17.04
CA ARG A 2 -25.22 -9.04 16.60
C ARG A 2 -26.19 -9.43 15.47
N THR A 3 -25.73 -10.27 14.53
CA THR A 3 -26.56 -10.86 13.47
C THR A 3 -27.42 -12.01 13.99
N LEU A 4 -26.82 -12.92 14.75
CA LEU A 4 -27.46 -14.13 15.29
C LEU A 4 -28.58 -13.87 16.31
N ARG A 5 -28.62 -12.69 16.95
CA ARG A 5 -29.67 -12.34 17.94
C ARG A 5 -31.09 -12.30 17.35
N LEU A 6 -31.21 -12.18 16.03
CA LEU A 6 -32.49 -12.16 15.32
C LEU A 6 -33.06 -13.57 15.12
N GLN A 7 -32.20 -14.59 15.18
CA GLN A 7 -32.56 -15.99 14.93
C GLN A 7 -32.60 -16.82 16.22
N TYR A 8 -31.87 -16.41 17.26
CA TYR A 8 -31.73 -17.17 18.51
C TYR A 8 -31.86 -16.26 19.75
N PRO A 9 -32.41 -16.78 20.87
CA PRO A 9 -32.50 -16.03 22.11
C PRO A 9 -31.10 -15.70 22.66
N LEU A 10 -30.95 -14.47 23.17
CA LEU A 10 -29.66 -13.96 23.66
C LEU A 10 -29.07 -14.81 24.80
N THR A 11 -29.92 -15.38 25.64
CA THR A 11 -29.52 -16.28 26.75
C THR A 11 -28.79 -17.52 26.25
N LEU A 12 -29.26 -18.12 25.15
CA LEU A 12 -28.62 -19.27 24.52
C LEU A 12 -27.27 -18.86 23.91
N LEU A 13 -27.24 -17.77 23.15
CA LEU A 13 -26.00 -17.27 22.54
C LEU A 13 -24.93 -16.93 23.58
N CYS A 14 -25.31 -16.29 24.69
CA CYS A 14 -24.42 -15.97 25.81
C CYS A 14 -23.85 -17.22 26.47
N ARG A 15 -24.65 -18.28 26.65
CA ARG A 15 -24.18 -19.56 27.20
C ARG A 15 -23.22 -20.27 26.25
N VAL A 16 -23.56 -20.37 24.97
CA VAL A 16 -22.74 -21.07 23.95
C VAL A 16 -21.39 -20.37 23.72
N LEU A 17 -21.38 -19.05 23.68
CA LEU A 17 -20.16 -18.26 23.45
C LEU A 17 -19.40 -17.91 24.74
N ASN A 18 -19.90 -18.37 25.89
CA ASN A 18 -19.33 -18.11 27.22
C ASN A 18 -19.11 -16.61 27.52
N VAL A 19 -20.11 -15.78 27.17
CA VAL A 19 -20.09 -14.32 27.37
C VAL A 19 -21.20 -13.90 28.34
N SER A 20 -20.88 -13.03 29.30
CA SER A 20 -21.89 -12.45 30.19
C SER A 20 -22.90 -11.59 29.42
N ARG A 21 -24.18 -11.78 29.72
CA ARG A 21 -25.29 -10.97 29.19
C ARG A 21 -25.12 -9.48 29.53
N ILE A 22 -24.58 -9.16 30.71
CA ILE A 22 -24.38 -7.78 31.18
C ILE A 22 -23.29 -7.10 30.35
N GLY A 23 -22.27 -7.83 29.89
CA GLY A 23 -21.21 -7.29 29.03
C GLY A 23 -21.62 -7.13 27.56
N TYR A 24 -22.65 -7.86 27.10
CA TYR A 24 -23.12 -7.81 25.72
C TYR A 24 -23.70 -6.44 25.33
N TYR A 25 -24.56 -5.86 26.17
CA TYR A 25 -25.24 -4.60 25.84
C TYR A 25 -24.27 -3.41 25.73
N PRO A 26 -23.36 -3.18 26.70
CA PRO A 26 -22.35 -2.13 26.59
C PRO A 26 -21.42 -2.34 25.39
N TRP A 27 -21.09 -3.59 25.06
CA TRP A 27 -20.29 -3.90 23.87
C TRP A 27 -21.00 -3.50 22.57
N CYS A 28 -22.31 -3.72 22.49
CA CYS A 28 -23.11 -3.40 21.30
C CYS A 28 -23.31 -1.89 21.10
N THR A 29 -23.41 -1.13 22.20
CA THR A 29 -23.64 0.33 22.18
C THR A 29 -22.35 1.15 22.30
N ARG A 30 -21.20 0.51 22.52
CA ARG A 30 -19.92 1.21 22.72
C ARG A 30 -19.61 2.11 21.53
N ARG A 31 -19.45 3.40 21.80
CA ARG A 31 -19.07 4.38 20.78
C ARG A 31 -17.66 4.05 20.24
N PRO A 32 -17.40 4.29 18.95
CA PRO A 32 -16.08 4.10 18.39
C PRO A 32 -15.07 5.00 19.12
N SER A 33 -13.88 4.45 19.41
CA SER A 33 -12.79 5.21 20.03
C SER A 33 -12.36 6.38 19.13
N LYS A 34 -11.69 7.38 19.70
CA LYS A 34 -11.16 8.54 18.95
C LYS A 34 -10.37 8.10 17.71
N ARG A 35 -9.49 7.09 17.85
CA ARG A 35 -8.73 6.52 16.74
C ARG A 35 -9.61 5.82 15.71
N ALA A 36 -10.65 5.10 16.13
CA ALA A 36 -11.59 4.46 15.21
C ALA A 36 -12.41 5.48 14.41
N ARG A 37 -12.67 6.66 14.97
CA ARG A 37 -13.31 7.78 14.27
C ARG A 37 -12.37 8.50 13.29
N GLU A 38 -11.08 8.59 13.62
CA GLU A 38 -10.07 9.23 12.77
C GLU A 38 -9.58 8.33 11.63
N ASN A 39 -9.59 7.00 11.82
CA ASN A 39 -9.07 6.06 10.83
C ASN A 39 -9.71 6.20 9.44
N PRO A 40 -11.02 6.40 9.28
CA PRO A 40 -11.63 6.61 7.97
C PRO A 40 -11.04 7.80 7.21
N TRP A 41 -10.81 8.92 7.90
CA TRP A 41 -10.18 10.11 7.31
C TRP A 41 -8.75 9.83 6.87
N LEU A 42 -8.00 9.10 7.71
CA LEU A 42 -6.64 8.69 7.38
C LEU A 42 -6.59 7.67 6.25
N GLU A 43 -7.57 6.77 6.15
CA GLU A 43 -7.71 5.80 5.04
C GLU A 43 -7.90 6.53 3.70
N VAL A 44 -8.76 7.56 3.67
CA VAL A 44 -8.96 8.41 2.48
C VAL A 44 -7.69 9.16 2.11
N ALA A 45 -7.01 9.78 3.08
CA ALA A 45 -5.75 10.49 2.83
C ALA A 45 -4.65 9.55 2.29
N ILE A 46 -4.52 8.35 2.86
CA ILE A 46 -3.61 7.31 2.39
C ILE A 46 -3.92 6.93 0.93
N GLN A 47 -5.19 6.76 0.59
CA GLN A 47 -5.59 6.36 -0.76
C GLN A 47 -5.36 7.48 -1.78
N ALA A 48 -5.65 8.74 -1.41
CA ALA A 48 -5.36 9.90 -2.24
C ALA A 48 -3.84 10.03 -2.52
N ALA A 49 -3.01 9.95 -1.48
CA ALA A 49 -1.56 10.00 -1.63
C ALA A 49 -1.01 8.80 -2.43
N TYR A 50 -1.58 7.61 -2.26
CA TYR A 50 -1.20 6.43 -3.03
C TYR A 50 -1.49 6.56 -4.54
N VAL A 51 -2.64 7.15 -4.90
CA VAL A 51 -2.99 7.43 -6.30
C VAL A 51 -2.10 8.53 -6.88
N ARG A 52 -1.86 9.62 -6.12
CA ARG A 52 -0.98 10.73 -6.52
C ARG A 52 0.44 10.25 -6.84
N THR A 53 0.97 9.33 -6.04
CA THR A 53 2.34 8.80 -6.16
C THR A 53 2.47 7.61 -7.11
N ARG A 54 1.43 7.32 -7.91
CA ARG A 54 1.38 6.19 -8.85
C ARG A 54 1.80 4.88 -8.18
N GLN A 55 1.38 4.67 -6.94
CA GLN A 55 1.60 3.42 -6.20
C GLN A 55 3.07 3.10 -5.90
N THR A 56 3.98 4.07 -6.05
CA THR A 56 5.43 3.83 -5.90
C THR A 56 5.87 3.91 -4.44
N TYR A 57 5.14 4.66 -3.60
CA TYR A 57 5.63 5.04 -2.28
C TYR A 57 5.42 3.96 -1.22
N GLY A 58 6.51 3.64 -0.52
CA GLY A 58 6.54 2.82 0.68
C GLY A 58 5.90 3.52 1.89
N PRO A 59 5.70 2.80 3.02
CA PRO A 59 5.03 3.34 4.21
C PRO A 59 5.77 4.54 4.82
N GLU A 60 7.10 4.59 4.73
CA GLU A 60 7.92 5.70 5.25
C GLU A 60 7.81 6.96 4.38
N ARG A 61 7.94 6.80 3.06
CA ARG A 61 7.74 7.91 2.10
C ARG A 61 6.33 8.47 2.20
N LEU A 62 5.34 7.58 2.28
CA LEU A 62 3.94 7.96 2.47
C LEU A 62 3.72 8.70 3.80
N GLN A 63 4.45 8.36 4.86
CA GLN A 63 4.37 9.09 6.14
C GLN A 63 4.84 10.55 6.00
N ALA A 64 5.97 10.77 5.31
CA ALA A 64 6.49 12.11 5.08
C ALA A 64 5.49 12.98 4.30
N GLU A 65 4.87 12.39 3.29
CA GLU A 65 3.87 13.05 2.45
C GLU A 65 2.56 13.33 3.20
N LEU A 66 2.04 12.36 3.95
CA LEU A 66 0.87 12.58 4.82
C LEU A 66 1.12 13.63 5.89
N ARG A 67 2.35 13.74 6.40
CA ARG A 67 2.74 14.81 7.33
C ARG A 67 2.70 16.19 6.63
N ALA A 68 3.14 16.28 5.38
CA ALA A 68 3.05 17.51 4.59
C ALA A 68 1.60 17.88 4.27
N ASP A 69 0.73 16.89 4.03
CA ASP A 69 -0.72 17.09 3.82
C ASP A 69 -1.49 17.39 5.14
N GLY A 70 -0.82 17.47 6.29
CA GLY A 70 -1.44 17.83 7.59
C GLY A 70 -2.03 16.65 8.38
N PHE A 71 -1.75 15.41 7.99
CA PHE A 71 -2.22 14.19 8.67
C PHE A 71 -1.07 13.44 9.35
N PRO A 72 -0.62 13.88 10.55
CA PRO A 72 0.45 13.19 11.27
C PRO A 72 -0.03 11.81 11.76
N ALA A 73 0.57 10.74 11.24
CA ALA A 73 0.32 9.37 11.66
C ALA A 73 1.63 8.60 11.90
N GLY A 74 1.61 7.68 12.87
CA GLY A 74 2.72 6.75 13.12
C GLY A 74 2.85 5.70 12.02
N ILE A 75 4.07 5.24 11.76
CA ILE A 75 4.39 4.29 10.68
C ILE A 75 3.56 3.00 10.81
N ASP A 76 3.42 2.45 12.02
CA ASP A 76 2.65 1.21 12.23
C ASP A 76 1.16 1.38 11.98
N ARG A 77 0.62 2.58 12.23
CA ARG A 77 -0.78 2.91 11.91
C ARG A 77 -0.96 2.90 10.40
N ILE A 78 -0.04 3.53 9.67
CA ILE A 78 -0.04 3.57 8.20
C ILE A 78 0.11 2.16 7.61
N LYS A 79 1.07 1.36 8.10
CA LYS A 79 1.27 -0.03 7.66
C LYS A 79 0.01 -0.87 7.84
N ARG A 80 -0.65 -0.76 9.01
CA ARG A 80 -1.88 -1.48 9.33
C ARG A 80 -3.04 -1.07 8.40
N LEU A 81 -3.23 0.23 8.18
CA LEU A 81 -4.27 0.74 7.29
C LEU A 81 -4.00 0.38 5.82
N ARG A 82 -2.75 0.47 5.35
CA ARG A 82 -2.37 -0.03 4.02
C ARG A 82 -2.69 -1.50 3.83
N LYS A 83 -2.36 -2.34 4.83
CA LYS A 83 -2.66 -3.78 4.78
C LYS A 83 -4.17 -4.03 4.72
N LYS A 84 -4.95 -3.28 5.51
CA LYS A 84 -6.43 -3.34 5.51
C LYS A 84 -7.02 -2.96 4.15
N LEU A 85 -6.46 -1.93 3.51
CA LEU A 85 -6.89 -1.45 2.18
C LEU A 85 -6.31 -2.28 1.01
N GLY A 86 -5.43 -3.25 1.27
CA GLY A 86 -4.79 -4.05 0.22
C GLY A 86 -3.76 -3.30 -0.64
N LEU A 87 -3.29 -2.13 -0.18
CA LEU A 87 -2.39 -1.26 -0.96
C LEU A 87 -0.94 -1.77 -0.94
N ARG A 88 -0.42 -2.17 -2.10
CA ARG A 88 0.95 -2.67 -2.28
C ARG A 88 1.75 -1.71 -3.14
N CYS A 89 3.04 -1.53 -2.86
CA CYS A 89 3.86 -0.74 -3.77
C CYS A 89 4.00 -1.50 -5.10
N THR A 90 3.83 -0.80 -6.21
CA THR A 90 4.16 -1.36 -7.53
C THR A 90 5.67 -1.31 -7.67
N GLN A 91 6.30 -2.49 -7.75
CA GLN A 91 7.71 -2.60 -8.09
C GLN A 91 7.83 -2.56 -9.61
N VAL A 92 8.57 -1.57 -10.13
CA VAL A 92 8.93 -1.55 -11.54
C VAL A 92 9.90 -2.69 -11.80
N ARG A 93 9.65 -3.49 -12.84
CA ARG A 93 10.55 -4.57 -13.23
C ARG A 93 11.92 -3.98 -13.52
N ARG A 94 12.98 -4.57 -12.95
CA ARG A 94 14.36 -4.16 -13.23
C ARG A 94 14.58 -4.21 -14.74
N PHE A 95 15.14 -3.13 -15.30
CA PHE A 95 15.55 -3.11 -16.70
C PHE A 95 16.57 -4.23 -16.92
N ALA A 96 16.28 -5.11 -17.87
CA ALA A 96 17.20 -6.18 -18.27
C ALA A 96 18.11 -5.62 -19.36
N THR A 97 19.40 -5.53 -19.08
CA THR A 97 20.39 -5.17 -20.10
C THR A 97 20.52 -6.34 -21.07
N THR A 98 19.97 -6.20 -22.28
CA THR A 98 20.06 -7.23 -23.33
C THR A 98 21.47 -7.31 -23.92
N THR A 99 22.21 -6.21 -23.87
CA THR A 99 23.57 -6.11 -24.40
C THR A 99 24.57 -6.38 -23.28
N ASP A 100 25.21 -7.54 -23.32
CA ASP A 100 26.45 -7.72 -22.57
C ASP A 100 27.52 -6.90 -23.27
N SER A 101 27.92 -5.73 -22.75
CA SER A 101 29.02 -4.94 -23.31
C SER A 101 30.40 -5.51 -22.98
N THR A 102 30.46 -6.56 -22.16
CA THR A 102 31.68 -7.21 -21.64
C THR A 102 31.83 -8.61 -22.24
N HIS A 103 31.45 -8.75 -23.50
CA HIS A 103 31.55 -9.98 -24.25
C HIS A 103 32.84 -9.99 -25.07
N ALA A 104 33.43 -11.17 -25.23
CA ALA A 104 34.67 -11.34 -25.99
C ALA A 104 34.45 -11.46 -27.51
N LEU A 105 33.22 -11.25 -28.01
CA LEU A 105 32.97 -11.25 -29.45
C LEU A 105 33.58 -9.98 -30.06
N PRO A 106 34.11 -10.06 -31.29
CA PRO A 106 34.64 -8.89 -31.96
C PRO A 106 33.53 -7.86 -32.13
N VAL A 107 33.74 -6.69 -31.52
CA VAL A 107 32.88 -5.53 -31.74
C VAL A 107 33.00 -5.17 -33.22
N GLY A 108 31.88 -5.19 -33.94
CA GLY A 108 31.86 -4.91 -35.38
C GLY A 108 32.54 -3.58 -35.69
N GLU A 109 33.24 -3.51 -36.83
CA GLU A 109 33.99 -2.34 -37.25
C GLU A 109 33.12 -1.08 -37.20
N THR A 110 33.53 -0.11 -36.38
CA THR A 110 32.81 1.15 -36.29
C THR A 110 32.93 1.90 -37.63
N CYS A 111 31.79 2.28 -38.23
CA CYS A 111 31.74 3.04 -39.49
C CYS A 111 32.54 4.36 -39.48
N TRP A 112 32.94 4.86 -38.32
CA TRP A 112 33.79 6.05 -38.15
C TRP A 112 35.20 5.89 -38.71
N LEU A 113 35.70 4.66 -38.86
CA LEU A 113 37.04 4.38 -39.41
C LEU A 113 37.06 4.27 -40.93
N ARG A 114 35.94 4.54 -41.61
CA ARG A 114 35.83 4.46 -43.06
C ARG A 114 36.30 5.79 -43.65
N PRO A 115 37.47 5.86 -44.33
CA PRO A 115 37.93 7.11 -44.90
C PRO A 115 36.93 7.54 -45.99
N TYR A 116 36.47 8.80 -45.90
CA TYR A 116 35.72 9.43 -46.98
C TYR A 116 36.63 9.45 -48.22
N HIS A 117 36.30 8.63 -49.22
CA HIS A 117 36.90 8.78 -50.54
C HIS A 117 36.41 10.10 -51.12
N GLN A 118 37.27 11.13 -51.12
CA GLN A 118 37.02 12.34 -51.88
C GLN A 118 37.02 11.96 -53.36
N ALA A 119 35.89 12.19 -54.03
CA ALA A 119 35.79 12.06 -55.47
C ALA A 119 36.64 13.18 -56.09
N THR A 120 37.74 12.81 -56.74
CA THR A 120 38.53 13.70 -57.58
C THR A 120 37.86 13.84 -58.95
N GLU A 121 37.74 15.08 -59.40
CA GLU A 121 37.20 15.54 -60.69
C GLU A 121 37.95 15.01 -61.92
#